data_AF-A0A1S9CML9-F1
#
_entry.id   AF-A0A1S9CML9-F1
#
_cell.length_a   1.000
_cell.length_b   1.000
_cell.length_c   1.000
_cell.angle_alpha   90.00
_cell.angle_beta   90.00
_cell.angle_gamma   90.00
#
_symmetry.space_group_name_H-M   'P 1'
#
loop_
_entity.id
_entity.type
_entity.pdbx_description
1 polymer ?
#
loop_
_entity_poly.entity_id
_entity_poly.type
_entity_poly.pdbx_seq_one_letter_code
_entity_poly.pdbx_strand_id
1 'polypeptide(L)'
;MQIGVIGLNHTTAPIYIREKFSFTDKKIDITNQTLDYGINEVVILCTCNRTEIYFCSEDIQENLEFIYNLLLSFDTPLNIKEFLFCYIIISNNNIWILLKNYLRYRKDFLCKL
;
A
#
# COMPACT_ATOMS: atom_id res chain seq x y z
N MET A 1 -0.42 17.03 7.07
CA MET A 1 -0.20 15.58 7.14
C MET A 1 -1.36 14.88 6.42
N GLN A 2 -1.07 14.14 5.36
CA GLN A 2 -2.05 13.43 4.54
C GLN A 2 -1.77 11.93 4.57
N ILE A 3 -2.81 11.13 4.41
CA ILE A 3 -2.68 9.67 4.32
C ILE A 3 -2.93 9.27 2.87
N GLY A 4 -1.94 8.62 2.27
CA GLY A 4 -2.04 8.03 0.95
C GLY A 4 -2.48 6.59 1.05
N VAL A 5 -3.36 6.19 0.14
CA VAL A 5 -3.79 4.80 -0.01
C VAL A 5 -3.64 4.43 -1.46
N ILE A 6 -2.88 3.37 -1.73
CA ILE A 6 -2.77 2.78 -3.06
C ILE A 6 -2.99 1.28 -2.96
N GLY A 7 -3.80 0.72 -3.84
CA GLY A 7 -4.14 -0.69 -3.78
C GLY A 7 -4.66 -1.25 -5.09
N LEU A 8 -4.89 -2.56 -5.09
CA LEU A 8 -5.50 -3.26 -6.21
C LEU A 8 -7.00 -3.43 -5.98
N ASN A 9 -7.79 -2.98 -6.94
CA ASN A 9 -9.24 -3.14 -6.89
C ASN A 9 -9.60 -4.61 -7.17
N HIS A 10 -10.02 -5.32 -6.12
CA HIS A 10 -10.39 -6.73 -6.19
C HIS A 10 -11.64 -7.03 -7.01
N THR A 11 -12.48 -6.03 -7.27
CA THR A 11 -13.67 -6.18 -8.12
C THR A 11 -13.32 -6.17 -9.60
N THR A 12 -12.26 -5.44 -9.99
CA THR A 12 -11.80 -5.35 -11.38
C THR A 12 -10.62 -6.27 -11.65
N ALA A 13 -9.79 -6.59 -10.65
CA ALA A 13 -8.63 -7.47 -10.78
C ALA A 13 -9.04 -8.97 -10.76
N PRO A 14 -8.79 -9.73 -11.84
CA PRO A 14 -8.95 -11.17 -11.85
C PRO A 14 -8.15 -11.87 -10.75
N ILE A 15 -8.60 -13.05 -10.32
CA ILE A 15 -7.96 -13.79 -9.22
C ILE A 15 -6.48 -14.10 -9.48
N TYR A 16 -6.10 -14.42 -10.72
CA TYR A 16 -4.71 -14.69 -11.08
C TYR A 16 -3.79 -13.45 -10.95
N ILE A 17 -4.33 -12.23 -11.07
CA ILE A 17 -3.58 -10.99 -10.79
C ILE A 17 -3.40 -10.83 -9.28
N ARG A 18 -4.47 -11.06 -8.52
CA ARG A 18 -4.45 -10.97 -7.06
C ARG A 18 -3.46 -11.96 -6.45
N GLU A 19 -3.39 -13.19 -6.95
CA GLU A 19 -2.43 -14.19 -6.47
C GLU A 19 -0.98 -13.72 -6.65
N LYS A 20 -0.62 -13.10 -7.78
CA LYS A 20 0.74 -12.56 -8.01
C LYS A 20 1.12 -11.38 -7.12
N PHE A 21 0.14 -10.71 -6.54
CA PHE A 21 0.31 -9.61 -5.58
C PHE A 21 0.12 -10.04 -4.12
N SER A 22 -0.47 -11.20 -3.89
CA SER A 22 -0.77 -11.75 -2.57
C SER A 22 0.46 -12.28 -1.84
N PHE A 23 1.63 -12.33 -2.48
CA PHE A 23 2.82 -12.95 -1.91
C PHE A 23 3.45 -12.08 -0.81
N THR A 24 3.58 -12.68 0.36
CA THR A 24 4.23 -12.16 1.57
C THR A 24 5.62 -11.59 1.31
N ASP A 25 6.37 -12.16 0.35
CA ASP A 25 7.76 -11.78 0.06
C ASP A 25 7.88 -10.36 -0.48
N LYS A 26 6.93 -9.91 -1.30
CA LYS A 26 6.92 -8.54 -1.85
C LYS A 26 6.59 -7.50 -0.78
N LYS A 27 5.83 -7.86 0.28
CA LYS A 27 5.47 -6.90 1.33
C LYS A 27 6.70 -6.34 2.03
N ILE A 28 7.67 -7.20 2.33
CA ILE A 28 8.91 -6.79 3.01
C ILE A 28 9.71 -5.86 2.12
N ASP A 29 9.85 -6.21 0.83
CA ASP A 29 10.59 -5.43 -0.14
C ASP A 29 9.96 -4.05 -0.38
N ILE A 30 8.64 -4.01 -0.63
CA ILE A 30 7.87 -2.76 -0.75
C ILE A 30 8.06 -1.90 0.48
N THR A 31 7.95 -2.50 1.67
CA THR A 31 8.10 -1.77 2.93
C THR A 31 9.51 -1.18 3.06
N ASN A 32 10.55 -1.96 2.79
CA ASN A 32 11.92 -1.48 2.88
C ASN A 32 12.19 -0.35 1.87
N GLN A 33 11.81 -0.54 0.59
CA GLN A 33 12.00 0.49 -0.44
C GLN A 33 11.20 1.77 -0.14
N THR A 34 10.01 1.64 0.47
CA THR A 34 9.21 2.79 0.92
C THR A 34 9.91 3.55 2.04
N LEU A 35 10.44 2.84 3.03
CA LEU A 35 11.20 3.45 4.14
C LEU A 35 12.51 4.08 3.66
N ASP A 36 13.24 3.40 2.77
CA ASP A 36 14.51 3.88 2.19
C ASP A 36 14.30 5.14 1.32
N TYR A 37 13.12 5.32 0.71
CA TYR A 37 12.74 6.54 -0.01
C TYR A 37 12.48 7.73 0.93
N GLY A 38 12.31 7.50 2.23
CA GLY A 38 12.02 8.55 3.22
C GLY A 38 10.55 8.64 3.64
N ILE A 39 9.70 7.67 3.25
CA ILE A 39 8.33 7.59 3.72
C ILE A 39 8.34 6.87 5.07
N ASN A 40 8.38 7.64 6.15
CA ASN A 40 8.69 7.17 7.51
C ASN A 40 7.70 6.13 8.08
N GLU A 41 6.44 6.14 7.65
CA GLU A 41 5.43 5.23 8.20
C GLU A 41 4.57 4.64 7.10
N VAL A 42 4.58 3.30 6.99
CA VAL A 42 3.83 2.54 5.99
C VAL A 42 3.17 1.32 6.63
N VAL A 43 1.92 1.05 6.24
CA VAL A 43 1.17 -0.14 6.62
C VAL A 43 0.69 -0.85 5.37
N ILE A 44 1.08 -2.11 5.21
CA ILE A 44 0.63 -2.93 4.09
C ILE A 44 -0.44 -3.90 4.59
N LEU A 45 -1.64 -3.72 4.06
CA LEU A 45 -2.74 -4.65 4.23
C LEU A 45 -2.81 -5.56 3.02
N CYS A 46 -2.59 -6.86 3.23
CA CYS A 46 -2.73 -7.81 2.13
C CYS A 46 -3.36 -9.12 2.61
N THR A 47 -4.57 -9.33 2.11
CA THR A 47 -5.44 -10.51 2.28
C THR A 47 -5.80 -11.05 0.89
N CYS A 48 -6.48 -12.20 0.82
CA CYS A 48 -6.95 -12.75 -0.47
C CYS A 48 -7.85 -11.77 -1.27
N ASN A 49 -8.52 -10.84 -0.60
CA ASN A 49 -9.49 -9.93 -1.21
C ASN A 49 -9.01 -8.49 -1.31
N ARG A 50 -7.88 -8.13 -0.71
CA ARG A 50 -7.47 -6.72 -0.59
C ARG A 50 -5.98 -6.62 -0.40
N THR A 51 -5.31 -5.91 -1.31
CA THR A 51 -3.91 -5.49 -1.19
C THR A 51 -3.86 -3.97 -1.27
N GLU A 52 -3.52 -3.33 -0.16
CA GLU A 52 -3.52 -1.88 0.04
C GLU A 52 -2.27 -1.47 0.80
N ILE A 53 -1.66 -0.36 0.38
CA ILE A 53 -0.54 0.30 1.03
C ILE A 53 -1.07 1.63 1.55
N TYR A 54 -0.95 1.80 2.85
CA TYR A 54 -1.27 3.03 3.56
C TYR A 54 0.03 3.69 3.98
N PHE A 55 0.17 4.98 3.76
CA PHE A 55 1.36 5.73 4.19
C PHE A 55 1.00 7.15 4.57
N CYS A 56 1.84 7.75 5.40
CA CYS A 56 1.70 9.14 5.83
C CYS A 56 2.74 10.02 5.12
N SER A 57 2.33 11.18 4.61
CA SER A 57 3.22 12.11 3.92
C SER A 57 2.83 13.58 4.14
N GLU A 58 3.83 14.45 4.13
CA GLU A 58 3.65 15.90 3.94
C GLU A 58 3.56 16.23 2.44
N ASP A 59 4.42 15.62 1.62
CA ASP A 59 4.40 15.69 0.16
C ASP A 59 3.66 14.48 -0.43
N ILE A 60 2.33 14.48 -0.34
CA ILE A 60 1.54 13.29 -0.67
C ILE A 60 1.67 12.87 -2.13
N GLN A 61 1.75 13.84 -3.04
CA GLN A 61 1.66 13.58 -4.47
C GLN A 61 2.92 12.88 -4.99
N GLU A 62 4.09 13.37 -4.57
CA GLU A 62 5.38 12.77 -4.88
C GLU A 62 5.48 11.35 -4.30
N ASN A 63 5.17 11.19 -3.02
CA ASN A 63 5.25 9.88 -2.36
C ASN A 63 4.24 8.86 -2.92
N LEU A 64 3.07 9.33 -3.37
CA LEU A 64 2.09 8.48 -4.05
C LEU A 64 2.59 8.04 -5.41
N GLU A 65 3.20 8.95 -6.18
CA GLU A 65 3.81 8.63 -7.48
C GLU A 65 4.97 7.63 -7.33
N PHE A 66 5.81 7.79 -6.31
CA PHE A 66 6.86 6.83 -5.98
C PHE A 66 6.28 5.43 -5.74
N ILE A 67 5.30 5.28 -4.83
CA ILE A 67 4.73 3.96 -4.52
C ILE A 67 3.99 3.39 -5.75
N TYR A 68 3.33 4.24 -6.54
CA TYR A 68 2.70 3.82 -7.78
C TYR A 68 3.72 3.22 -8.76
N ASN A 69 4.84 3.89 -8.97
CA ASN A 69 5.91 3.41 -9.84
C ASN A 69 6.61 2.16 -9.27
N LEU A 70 6.77 2.08 -7.94
CA LEU A 70 7.26 0.88 -7.26
C LEU A 70 6.34 -0.32 -7.50
N LEU A 71 5.01 -0.13 -7.45
CA LEU A 71 4.08 -1.22 -7.75
C LEU A 71 4.15 -1.68 -9.21
N LEU A 72 4.35 -0.74 -10.14
CA LEU A 72 4.50 -1.03 -11.56
C LEU A 72 5.85 -1.68 -11.93
N SER A 73 6.89 -1.49 -11.11
CA SER A 73 8.22 -2.09 -11.36
C SER A 73 8.25 -3.60 -11.09
N PHE A 74 7.29 -4.13 -10.33
CA PHE A 74 7.19 -5.56 -10.13
C PHE A 74 6.85 -6.28 -11.43
N ASP A 75 7.70 -7.25 -11.77
CA ASP A 75 7.51 -8.07 -12.96
C ASP A 75 6.19 -8.84 -12.84
N THR A 76 5.21 -8.40 -13.61
CA THR A 76 3.91 -9.03 -13.74
C THR A 76 3.57 -9.16 -15.23
N PRO A 77 3.02 -10.30 -15.65
CA PRO A 77 2.77 -10.56 -17.07
C PRO A 77 1.63 -9.70 -17.66
N LEU A 78 0.95 -8.89 -16.84
CA LEU A 78 -0.13 -8.00 -17.25
C LEU A 78 0.11 -6.59 -16.73
N ASN A 79 -0.39 -5.62 -17.49
CA ASN A 79 -0.40 -4.22 -17.07
C ASN A 79 -1.37 -4.03 -15.89
N ILE A 80 -0.85 -4.01 -14.66
CA ILE A 80 -1.68 -3.84 -13.46
C ILE A 80 -2.22 -2.42 -13.27
N LYS A 81 -1.74 -1.47 -14.07
CA LYS A 81 -2.11 -0.05 -14.04
C LYS A 81 -3.61 0.16 -13.97
N GLU A 82 -4.37 -0.64 -14.72
CA GLU A 82 -5.83 -0.52 -14.84
C GLU A 82 -6.57 -1.02 -13.59
N PHE A 83 -5.90 -1.79 -12.73
CA PHE A 83 -6.46 -2.32 -11.49
C PHE A 83 -6.02 -1.53 -10.26
N LEU A 84 -5.05 -0.62 -10.40
CA LEU A 84 -4.61 0.23 -9.31
C LEU A 84 -5.62 1.34 -9.05
N PHE A 85 -5.90 1.57 -7.78
CA PHE A 85 -6.62 2.75 -7.31
C PHE A 85 -5.75 3.54 -6.34
N CYS A 86 -5.99 4.84 -6.29
CA CYS A 86 -5.31 5.76 -5.39
C CYS A 86 -6.33 6.66 -4.70
N TYR A 87 -6.22 6.80 -3.38
CA TYR A 87 -6.99 7.74 -2.58
C TYR A 87 -6.06 8.58 -1.70
N ILE A 88 -6.44 9.85 -1.51
CA ILE A 88 -5.82 10.75 -0.54
C ILE A 88 -6.85 11.05 0.53
N ILE A 89 -6.51 10.74 1.77
CA ILE A 89 -7.33 11.04 2.93
C ILE A 89 -6.73 12.26 3.61
N ILE A 90 -7.46 13.37 3.60
CA ILE A 90 -7.13 14.57 4.37
C ILE A 90 -7.66 14.34 5.77
N SER A 91 -6.76 14.39 6.74
CA SER A 91 -7.08 14.01 8.12
C SER A 91 -6.41 14.90 9.14
N ASN A 92 -7.12 15.14 10.25
CA ASN A 92 -6.51 15.63 11.48
C ASN A 92 -5.72 14.48 12.13
N ASN A 93 -4.52 14.76 12.64
CA ASN A 93 -3.45 13.81 13.04
C ASN A 93 -3.86 12.48 13.75
N ASN A 94 -5.04 12.41 14.37
CA ASN A 94 -5.50 11.23 15.10
C ASN A 94 -5.90 10.03 14.22
N ILE A 95 -6.37 10.21 12.98
CA ILE A 95 -6.85 9.07 12.18
C ILE A 95 -5.71 8.11 11.86
N TRP A 96 -4.51 8.63 11.57
CA TRP A 96 -3.36 7.78 11.28
C TRP A 96 -2.98 6.90 12.48
N ILE A 97 -3.01 7.47 13.69
CA ILE A 97 -2.76 6.73 14.93
C ILE A 97 -3.80 5.64 15.16
N LEU A 98 -5.09 5.97 14.97
CA LEU A 98 -6.18 5.01 15.09
C LEU A 98 -6.08 3.89 14.05
N LEU A 99 -5.74 4.24 12.80
CA LEU A 99 -5.57 3.29 11.71
C LEU A 99 -4.40 2.35 12.02
N LYS A 100 -3.22 2.87 12.39
CA LYS A 100 -2.07 2.05 12.81
C LYS A 100 -2.45 1.09 13.94
N ASN A 101 -3.10 1.59 14.99
CA ASN A 101 -3.53 0.76 16.11
C ASN A 101 -4.52 -0.33 15.68
N TYR A 102 -5.55 0.03 14.91
CA TYR A 102 -6.56 -0.92 14.43
C TYR A 102 -5.94 -2.03 13.57
N LEU A 103 -5.05 -1.66 12.65
CA LEU A 103 -4.41 -2.61 11.73
C LEU A 103 -3.36 -3.49 12.44
N ARG A 104 -2.66 -2.96 13.46
CA ARG A 104 -1.68 -3.71 14.26
C ARG A 104 -2.26 -4.90 15.03
N TYR A 105 -3.54 -4.87 15.42
CA TYR A 105 -4.19 -5.96 16.17
C TYR A 105 -4.66 -7.14 15.30
N ARG A 106 -4.50 -7.08 13.98
CA ARG A 106 -4.91 -8.16 13.09
C ARG A 106 -3.70 -8.90 12.52
N LYS A 107 -3.75 -10.24 12.51
CA LYS A 107 -2.62 -11.12 12.11
C LYS A 107 -2.25 -11.07 10.62
N ASP A 108 -3.10 -10.50 9.77
CA ASP A 108 -2.90 -10.46 8.31
C ASP A 108 -2.04 -9.27 7.83
N PHE A 109 -1.44 -8.53 8.76
CA PHE A 109 -0.85 -7.21 8.51
C PHE A 109 0.66 -7.24 8.68
N LEU A 110 1.38 -6.60 7.75
CA LEU A 110 2.78 -6.24 7.95
C LEU A 110 2.82 -4.74 8.26
N CYS A 111 3.13 -4.42 9.51
CA CYS A 111 3.34 -3.04 9.97
C CYS A 111 4.82 -2.92 10.34
N LYS A 112 5.62 -2.17 9.58
CA LYS A 112 6.90 -1.66 10.09
C LYS A 112 6.68 -0.21 10.48
N LEU A 113 7.01 0.05 11.74
CA LEU A 113 7.14 1.39 12.32
C LEU A 113 8.53 1.93 12.03
#